data_AF-A0A8C5N8L1-F1
#
_entry.id   AF-A0A8C5N8L1-F1
#
_cell.length_a   1.000
_cell.length_b   1.000
_cell.length_c   1.000
_cell.angle_alpha   90.00
_cell.angle_beta   90.00
_cell.angle_gamma   90.00
#
_symmetry.space_group_name_H-M   'P 1'
#
loop_
_entity.id
_entity.type
_entity.pdbx_description
1 polymer ?
#
loop_
_entity_poly.entity_id
_entity_poly.type
_entity_poly.pdbx_seq_one_letter_code
_entity_poly.pdbx_strand_id
1 'polypeptide(L)'
;MLLKLQTDSAQCKTIDDLTSGIVMAQTLQKIDAVYFNDAWISRIKPEVGDNWRLKISNLKKILKGILDYNQEILGQHINDFTLPDVTLIGEHSDAAELGRMLQLILGCAVNCEQKQEYIQTIMMMEESVQHVVMTAIQELMSKETPVAGGNDSYSDLDRQLKKTAEELNEALSTKEEIAQRCRELDMQVAALQEEKSSLLAENQILMERLNQSDSIEDINSPAGRRHLQLQTQLEQLQEETFRLEAAKDDYRIRCEELEKEILDVKSQNEELTSLADEAQSLKDEMDVLRHSSDKVSKLEGIVEHYKKKLEDIGLLRRQNKLVEEKNTALMQTNVGLEEELRKANAAKGQLETYKRQVVELQNRLSEESKKADKNEFEYKRVKEKVDALQKEKDRMRTERDSLKETIEELHCVQAQEGQLTSGKDESREHLIRLQHENKMLKLAQEGSDNEKIALLQSLLEDASRRKNELETENRLINQRLLEEQGQVEELQKMVQEQGSKADDVSHHTQVYPEKFIANLKSGFFSAQRVEELEDALKKKDDDMKQMEERYKKYLEKAKSVSVFILSRKFLSLRKEMDKTKSQRDHEEKLIVSAWYNMVRTSQPVSKCYTI
;
A
#
# COMPACT_ATOMS: atom_id res chain seq x y z
N MET A 1 -37.44 45.92 41.82
CA MET A 1 -36.00 45.76 42.12
C MET A 1 -35.51 44.31 41.93
N LEU A 2 -35.73 43.37 42.86
CA LEU A 2 -35.09 42.04 42.87
C LEU A 2 -35.12 41.27 41.53
N LEU A 3 -36.29 41.18 40.88
CA LEU A 3 -36.48 40.55 39.57
C LEU A 3 -35.58 41.11 38.46
N LYS A 4 -35.02 42.31 38.65
CA LYS A 4 -34.10 42.99 37.72
C LYS A 4 -32.62 42.91 38.19
N LEU A 5 -32.37 42.45 39.41
CA LEU A 5 -31.03 42.20 39.96
C LEU A 5 -30.58 40.73 39.83
N GLN A 6 -31.48 39.83 39.40
CA GLN A 6 -31.13 38.45 39.09
C GLN A 6 -30.27 38.37 37.82
N THR A 7 -29.28 37.46 37.84
CA THR A 7 -28.49 37.08 36.66
C THR A 7 -28.60 35.57 36.48
N ASP A 8 -29.31 35.16 35.44
CA ASP A 8 -29.34 33.86 34.72
C ASP A 8 -29.46 32.52 35.47
N SER A 9 -29.10 32.40 36.75
CA SER A 9 -29.02 31.09 37.45
C SER A 9 -30.30 30.67 38.18
N ALA A 10 -31.27 31.56 38.37
CA ALA A 10 -32.59 31.23 38.94
C ALA A 10 -33.63 32.29 38.53
N GLN A 11 -34.63 31.92 37.72
CA GLN A 11 -35.73 32.82 37.38
C GLN A 11 -36.78 32.83 38.50
N CYS A 12 -36.77 33.86 39.37
CA CYS A 12 -37.88 34.11 40.27
C CYS A 12 -39.10 34.54 39.45
N LYS A 13 -40.24 33.88 39.62
CA LYS A 13 -41.50 34.20 38.92
C LYS A 13 -42.70 34.32 39.85
N THR A 14 -42.58 33.80 41.07
CA THR A 14 -43.65 33.70 42.06
C THR A 14 -43.20 34.22 43.42
N ILE A 15 -44.17 34.47 44.30
CA ILE A 15 -43.92 34.84 45.70
C ILE A 15 -43.22 33.68 46.43
N ASP A 16 -43.60 32.44 46.15
CA ASP A 16 -43.06 31.24 46.81
C ASP A 16 -41.57 31.02 46.55
N ASP A 17 -41.05 31.38 45.37
CA ASP A 17 -39.61 31.30 45.04
C ASP A 17 -38.74 32.05 46.09
N LEU A 18 -39.23 33.20 46.56
CA LEU A 18 -38.56 34.05 47.53
C LEU A 18 -38.62 33.50 48.97
N THR A 19 -39.67 32.74 49.33
CA THR A 19 -39.85 32.16 50.67
C THR A 19 -38.73 31.17 51.05
N SER A 20 -38.01 30.64 50.06
CA SER A 20 -36.80 29.82 50.26
C SER A 20 -35.65 30.56 50.97
N GLY A 21 -35.64 31.90 50.90
CA GLY A 21 -34.54 32.78 51.30
C GLY A 21 -33.32 32.76 50.36
N ILE A 22 -33.25 31.85 49.38
CA ILE A 22 -32.05 31.66 48.56
C ILE A 22 -31.79 32.89 47.67
N VAL A 23 -32.84 33.39 47.02
CA VAL A 23 -32.76 34.61 46.17
C VAL A 23 -32.39 35.85 46.99
N MET A 24 -32.88 35.95 48.24
CA MET A 24 -32.50 37.04 49.15
C MET A 24 -31.01 36.98 49.50
N ALA A 25 -30.50 35.79 49.85
CA ALA A 25 -29.09 35.59 50.18
C ALA A 25 -28.16 35.88 48.99
N GLN A 26 -28.54 35.44 47.78
CA GLN A 26 -27.84 35.78 46.54
C GLN A 26 -27.88 37.28 46.23
N THR A 27 -28.98 37.97 46.54
CA THR A 27 -29.07 39.43 46.37
C THR A 27 -28.16 40.16 47.35
N LEU A 28 -28.10 39.73 48.61
CA LEU A 28 -27.20 40.31 49.62
C LEU A 28 -25.72 40.09 49.25
N GLN A 29 -25.36 38.92 48.73
CA GLN A 29 -24.03 38.66 48.17
C GLN A 29 -23.67 39.59 47.00
N LYS A 30 -24.65 40.12 46.25
CA LYS A 30 -24.41 41.16 45.24
C LYS A 30 -24.28 42.56 45.84
N ILE A 31 -25.10 42.89 46.85
CA ILE A 31 -25.11 44.20 47.51
C ILE A 31 -23.80 44.48 48.24
N ASP A 32 -23.22 43.45 48.89
CA ASP A 32 -21.89 43.49 49.47
C ASP A 32 -21.28 42.07 49.50
N ALA A 33 -20.45 41.75 48.51
CA ALA A 33 -19.76 40.47 48.40
C ALA A 33 -18.64 40.26 49.44
N VAL A 34 -18.21 41.32 50.14
CA VAL A 34 -17.16 41.27 51.17
C VAL A 34 -17.78 40.79 52.48
N TYR A 35 -18.91 41.39 52.89
CA TYR A 35 -19.66 40.99 54.07
C TYR A 35 -20.45 39.69 53.85
N PHE A 36 -21.27 39.62 52.79
CA PHE A 36 -22.10 38.45 52.47
C PHE A 36 -21.36 37.42 51.59
N ASN A 37 -20.10 37.15 51.94
CA ASN A 37 -19.20 36.24 51.22
C ASN A 37 -19.62 34.76 51.26
N ASP A 38 -18.87 33.89 50.58
CA ASP A 38 -19.20 32.47 50.42
C ASP A 38 -19.28 31.69 51.75
N ALA A 39 -18.53 32.11 52.79
CA ALA A 39 -18.59 31.53 54.13
C ALA A 39 -19.81 31.99 54.94
N TRP A 40 -20.54 33.00 54.47
CA TRP A 40 -21.88 33.36 54.92
C TRP A 40 -22.95 32.63 54.11
N ILE A 41 -22.89 32.67 52.76
CA ILE A 41 -23.96 32.10 51.92
C ILE A 41 -24.07 30.56 52.04
N SER A 42 -22.95 29.86 52.27
CA SER A 42 -22.92 28.41 52.55
C SER A 42 -23.67 27.99 53.82
N ARG A 43 -24.08 28.94 54.68
CA ARG A 43 -24.96 28.69 55.84
C ARG A 43 -26.43 28.59 55.44
N ILE A 44 -26.80 29.07 54.25
CA ILE A 44 -28.13 29.01 53.65
C ILE A 44 -28.24 27.68 52.89
N LYS A 45 -29.26 26.88 53.17
CA LYS A 45 -29.45 25.60 52.47
C LYS A 45 -30.11 25.84 51.10
N PRO A 46 -29.60 25.27 49.99
CA PRO A 46 -30.21 25.42 48.67
C PRO A 46 -31.39 24.44 48.45
N GLU A 47 -31.28 23.20 48.93
CA GLU A 47 -32.34 22.19 48.81
C GLU A 47 -33.37 22.36 49.94
N VAL A 48 -34.29 23.32 49.76
CA VAL A 48 -35.33 23.65 50.75
C VAL A 48 -36.67 22.97 50.41
N GLY A 49 -37.11 23.08 49.16
CA GLY A 49 -38.45 22.66 48.73
C GLY A 49 -39.56 23.25 49.61
N ASP A 50 -40.60 22.45 49.85
CA ASP A 50 -41.75 22.82 50.70
C ASP A 50 -41.47 22.68 52.21
N ASN A 51 -40.21 22.43 52.61
CA ASN A 51 -39.86 22.28 54.02
C ASN A 51 -39.80 23.65 54.71
N TRP A 52 -40.96 24.14 55.15
CA TRP A 52 -41.13 25.42 55.83
C TRP A 52 -40.18 25.62 57.03
N ARG A 53 -39.81 24.57 57.76
CA ARG A 53 -38.82 24.67 58.85
C ARG A 53 -37.42 25.02 58.34
N LEU A 54 -37.05 24.58 57.14
CA LEU A 54 -35.82 24.99 56.46
C LEU A 54 -35.96 26.39 55.84
N LYS A 55 -37.12 26.76 55.30
CA LYS A 55 -37.43 28.16 54.88
C LYS A 55 -37.18 29.12 56.05
N ILE A 56 -37.82 28.92 57.21
CA ILE A 56 -37.60 29.71 58.43
C ILE A 56 -36.12 29.70 58.87
N SER A 57 -35.44 28.55 58.80
CA SER A 57 -34.02 28.44 59.18
C SER A 57 -33.10 29.28 58.29
N ASN A 58 -33.40 29.38 56.98
CA ASN A 58 -32.70 30.29 56.07
C ASN A 58 -33.06 31.75 56.37
N LEU A 59 -34.36 32.08 56.41
CA LEU A 59 -34.87 33.43 56.63
C LEU A 59 -34.36 34.03 57.96
N LYS A 60 -34.24 33.25 59.04
CA LYS A 60 -33.66 33.71 60.32
C LYS A 60 -32.17 34.08 60.21
N LYS A 61 -31.39 33.40 59.36
CA LYS A 61 -29.98 33.75 59.11
C LYS A 61 -29.86 35.00 58.24
N ILE A 62 -30.77 35.15 57.27
CA ILE A 62 -30.83 36.29 56.36
C ILE A 62 -31.23 37.55 57.14
N LEU A 63 -32.33 37.52 57.91
CA LEU A 63 -32.75 38.64 58.74
C LEU A 63 -31.66 39.03 59.74
N LYS A 64 -31.03 38.06 60.41
CA LYS A 64 -29.89 38.35 61.28
C LYS A 64 -28.74 39.02 60.50
N GLY A 65 -28.31 38.47 59.36
CA GLY A 65 -27.24 39.05 58.56
C GLY A 65 -27.55 40.46 58.05
N ILE A 66 -28.82 40.77 57.76
CA ILE A 66 -29.27 42.12 57.41
C ILE A 66 -29.16 43.08 58.61
N LEU A 67 -29.61 42.67 59.79
CA LEU A 67 -29.56 43.49 61.00
C LEU A 67 -28.12 43.72 61.48
N ASP A 68 -27.30 42.66 61.49
CA ASP A 68 -25.87 42.74 61.78
C ASP A 68 -25.19 43.71 60.79
N TYR A 69 -25.46 43.61 59.47
CA TYR A 69 -24.91 44.52 58.46
C TYR A 69 -25.33 45.99 58.62
N ASN A 70 -26.61 46.26 58.92
CA ASN A 70 -27.10 47.61 59.14
C ASN A 70 -26.43 48.26 60.37
N GLN A 71 -26.21 47.48 61.43
CA GLN A 71 -25.58 47.98 62.65
C GLN A 71 -24.04 48.07 62.54
N GLU A 72 -23.37 47.06 62.00
CA GLU A 72 -21.90 46.95 61.98
C GLU A 72 -21.24 47.69 60.83
N ILE A 73 -21.86 47.73 59.64
CA ILE A 73 -21.28 48.30 58.41
C ILE A 73 -21.92 49.63 58.05
N LEU A 74 -23.26 49.72 58.07
CA LEU A 74 -23.97 50.95 57.69
C LEU A 74 -24.09 51.98 58.84
N GLY A 75 -23.88 51.55 60.09
CA GLY A 75 -24.03 52.38 61.28
C GLY A 75 -25.47 52.87 61.53
N GLN A 76 -26.46 52.23 60.91
CA GLN A 76 -27.87 52.62 60.99
C GLN A 76 -28.61 51.71 61.98
N HIS A 77 -29.01 52.30 63.11
CA HIS A 77 -30.02 51.67 63.97
C HIS A 77 -31.38 51.81 63.32
N ILE A 78 -31.98 50.68 62.94
CA ILE A 78 -33.34 50.60 62.39
C ILE A 78 -34.35 50.77 63.53
N ASN A 79 -34.45 51.99 64.04
CA ASN A 79 -35.45 52.38 65.03
C ASN A 79 -36.81 52.56 64.33
N ASP A 80 -37.88 52.28 65.07
CA ASP A 80 -39.29 52.51 64.68
C ASP A 80 -39.82 51.71 63.46
N PHE A 81 -39.01 50.85 62.82
CA PHE A 81 -39.47 49.90 61.79
C PHE A 81 -39.98 48.58 62.38
N THR A 82 -41.05 48.02 61.80
CA THR A 82 -41.57 46.70 62.19
C THR A 82 -40.76 45.58 61.54
N LEU A 83 -39.99 44.83 62.34
CA LEU A 83 -39.21 43.68 61.85
C LEU A 83 -40.12 42.57 61.27
N PRO A 84 -39.73 41.92 60.16
CA PRO A 84 -40.56 40.92 59.50
C PRO A 84 -40.66 39.60 60.28
N ASP A 85 -41.88 39.05 60.42
CA ASP A 85 -42.04 37.69 60.97
C ASP A 85 -41.75 36.61 59.91
N VAL A 86 -40.47 36.22 59.89
CA VAL A 86 -39.94 35.09 59.12
C VAL A 86 -40.66 33.74 59.36
N THR A 87 -41.47 33.61 60.41
CA THR A 87 -42.34 32.45 60.67
C THR A 87 -43.52 32.45 59.70
N LEU A 88 -44.23 33.58 59.56
CA LEU A 88 -45.36 33.75 58.64
C LEU A 88 -44.93 33.65 57.18
N ILE A 89 -43.76 34.19 56.83
CA ILE A 89 -43.14 34.00 55.49
C ILE A 89 -42.89 32.51 55.21
N GLY A 90 -42.45 31.74 56.21
CA GLY A 90 -42.07 30.34 56.05
C GLY A 90 -43.26 29.37 56.02
N GLU A 91 -44.26 29.57 56.89
CA GLU A 91 -45.42 28.68 57.08
C GLU A 91 -46.63 29.05 56.21
N HIS A 92 -46.77 30.32 55.81
CA HIS A 92 -47.96 30.83 55.12
C HIS A 92 -47.67 31.61 53.83
N SER A 93 -46.40 31.72 53.43
CA SER A 93 -45.95 32.54 52.29
C SER A 93 -46.45 33.99 52.35
N ASP A 94 -46.55 34.56 53.56
CA ASP A 94 -47.16 35.88 53.78
C ASP A 94 -46.46 36.99 53.00
N ALA A 95 -47.22 37.66 52.13
CA ALA A 95 -46.70 38.66 51.20
C ALA A 95 -46.36 40.00 51.86
N ALA A 96 -46.94 40.33 53.02
CA ALA A 96 -46.68 41.57 53.74
C ALA A 96 -45.42 41.47 54.59
N GLU A 97 -45.23 40.34 55.30
CA GLU A 97 -43.98 40.05 56.00
C GLU A 97 -42.83 39.82 55.01
N LEU A 98 -43.11 39.18 53.87
CA LEU A 98 -42.15 39.12 52.76
C LEU A 98 -41.81 40.53 52.28
N GLY A 99 -42.80 41.40 52.06
CA GLY A 99 -42.61 42.81 51.72
C GLY A 99 -41.65 43.53 52.66
N ARG A 100 -41.86 43.45 53.98
CA ARG A 100 -40.95 43.98 55.01
C ARG A 100 -39.53 43.41 54.90
N MET A 101 -39.39 42.10 54.69
CA MET A 101 -38.09 41.45 54.50
C MET A 101 -37.36 41.97 53.26
N LEU A 102 -38.07 42.26 52.17
CA LEU A 102 -37.48 42.84 50.96
C LEU A 102 -37.17 44.34 51.09
N GLN A 103 -37.97 45.08 51.87
CA GLN A 103 -37.74 46.49 52.20
C GLN A 103 -36.44 46.70 52.98
N LEU A 104 -36.09 45.78 53.88
CA LEU A 104 -34.79 45.79 54.56
C LEU A 104 -33.61 45.50 53.60
N ILE A 105 -33.79 44.61 52.61
CA ILE A 105 -32.76 44.33 51.58
C ILE A 105 -32.59 45.55 50.64
N LEU A 106 -33.68 46.21 50.28
CA LEU A 106 -33.67 47.51 49.59
C LEU A 106 -32.92 48.56 50.42
N GLY A 107 -33.17 48.62 51.73
CA GLY A 107 -32.44 49.47 52.68
C GLY A 107 -30.93 49.26 52.65
N CYS A 108 -30.46 48.01 52.60
CA CYS A 108 -29.05 47.70 52.40
C CYS A 108 -28.53 48.22 51.04
N ALA A 109 -29.27 47.96 49.96
CA ALA A 109 -28.86 48.30 48.59
C ALA A 109 -28.75 49.82 48.33
N VAL A 110 -29.59 50.65 48.97
CA VAL A 110 -29.52 52.12 48.83
C VAL A 110 -28.54 52.78 49.80
N ASN A 111 -27.98 52.05 50.76
CA ASN A 111 -27.03 52.57 51.74
C ASN A 111 -25.58 52.08 51.57
N CYS A 112 -25.36 50.91 50.95
CA CYS A 112 -24.03 50.32 50.73
C CYS A 112 -23.10 51.19 49.87
N GLU A 113 -21.82 50.80 49.77
CA GLU A 113 -20.80 51.52 48.99
C GLU A 113 -21.20 51.69 47.51
N GLN A 114 -21.81 50.65 46.92
CA GLN A 114 -22.23 50.64 45.50
C GLN A 114 -23.63 51.23 45.25
N LYS A 115 -24.25 51.91 46.22
CA LYS A 115 -25.63 52.42 46.14
C LYS A 115 -25.99 53.24 44.90
N GLN A 116 -25.01 53.89 44.25
CA GLN A 116 -25.24 54.65 43.02
C GLN A 116 -25.77 53.75 41.88
N GLU A 117 -25.27 52.52 41.74
CA GLU A 117 -25.73 51.57 40.71
C GLU A 117 -27.16 51.08 40.99
N TYR A 118 -27.47 50.83 42.27
CA TYR A 118 -28.81 50.46 42.70
C TYR A 118 -29.83 51.60 42.56
N ILE A 119 -29.44 52.84 42.86
CA ILE A 119 -30.28 54.04 42.68
C ILE A 119 -30.53 54.30 41.18
N GLN A 120 -29.50 54.22 40.33
CA GLN A 120 -29.66 54.33 38.88
C GLN A 120 -30.57 53.22 38.33
N THR A 121 -30.43 51.99 38.83
CA THR A 121 -31.31 50.86 38.47
C THR A 121 -32.77 51.14 38.86
N ILE A 122 -33.03 51.81 39.99
CA ILE A 122 -34.38 52.25 40.40
C ILE A 122 -34.90 53.35 39.45
N MET A 123 -34.09 54.35 39.11
CA MET A 123 -34.47 55.44 38.19
C MET A 123 -34.79 54.98 36.76
N MET A 124 -34.34 53.77 36.37
CA MET A 124 -34.66 53.13 35.09
C MET A 124 -35.87 52.16 35.17
N MET A 125 -36.60 52.12 36.29
CA MET A 125 -37.86 51.38 36.42
C MET A 125 -39.08 52.22 35.98
N GLU A 126 -40.24 51.57 35.82
CA GLU A 126 -41.52 52.25 35.59
C GLU A 126 -41.88 53.18 36.77
N GLU A 127 -42.42 54.36 36.48
CA GLU A 127 -42.78 55.41 37.45
C GLU A 127 -43.65 54.89 38.61
N SER A 128 -44.62 54.01 38.31
CA SER A 128 -45.47 53.32 39.29
C SER A 128 -44.65 52.53 40.33
N VAL A 129 -43.55 51.90 39.90
CA VAL A 129 -42.63 51.13 40.75
C VAL A 129 -41.65 52.05 41.47
N GLN A 130 -41.21 53.15 40.82
CA GLN A 130 -40.35 54.15 41.46
C GLN A 130 -41.02 54.76 42.69
N HIS A 131 -42.31 55.13 42.61
CA HIS A 131 -43.04 55.68 43.75
C HIS A 131 -43.19 54.70 44.92
N VAL A 132 -43.44 53.42 44.66
CA VAL A 132 -43.51 52.39 45.71
C VAL A 132 -42.15 52.21 46.39
N VAL A 133 -41.07 52.16 45.60
CA VAL A 133 -39.70 52.04 46.13
C VAL A 133 -39.29 53.28 46.93
N MET A 134 -39.62 54.48 46.44
CA MET A 134 -39.36 55.75 47.12
C MET A 134 -40.10 55.84 48.45
N THR A 135 -41.38 55.46 48.49
CA THR A 135 -42.18 55.42 49.72
C THR A 135 -41.55 54.48 50.75
N ALA A 136 -41.15 53.28 50.33
CA ALA A 136 -40.51 52.28 51.19
C ALA A 136 -39.14 52.73 51.75
N ILE A 137 -38.43 53.64 51.07
CA ILE A 137 -37.19 54.27 51.54
C ILE A 137 -37.49 55.44 52.50
N GLN A 138 -38.54 56.22 52.25
CA GLN A 138 -38.93 57.34 53.12
C GLN A 138 -39.48 56.88 54.48
N GLU A 139 -40.21 55.77 54.51
CA GLU A 139 -40.71 55.12 55.73
C GLU A 139 -39.57 54.77 56.71
N LEU A 140 -38.35 54.52 56.20
CA LEU A 140 -37.15 54.25 57.00
C LEU A 140 -36.46 55.50 57.58
N MET A 141 -36.92 56.76 57.35
CA MET A 141 -36.08 57.96 57.57
C MET A 141 -36.73 59.30 58.09
N SER A 142 -37.87 59.35 58.82
CA SER A 142 -38.57 60.65 59.15
C SER A 142 -38.76 61.04 60.64
N LYS A 143 -38.89 62.35 60.99
CA LYS A 143 -39.02 62.91 62.38
C LYS A 143 -39.66 64.35 62.55
N GLU A 144 -40.38 64.58 63.69
CA GLU A 144 -40.59 65.82 64.52
C GLU A 144 -41.48 67.06 64.10
N THR A 145 -41.94 67.92 65.07
CA THR A 145 -42.90 69.08 64.88
C THR A 145 -42.79 70.43 65.77
N PRO A 146 -43.68 70.90 66.73
CA PRO A 146 -44.22 72.32 66.68
C PRO A 146 -44.45 73.24 67.96
N VAL A 147 -44.33 74.59 67.77
CA VAL A 147 -45.18 75.79 68.20
C VAL A 147 -45.60 76.16 69.67
N ALA A 148 -45.54 77.48 70.07
CA ALA A 148 -46.40 78.19 71.10
C ALA A 148 -46.21 79.75 71.23
N GLY A 149 -47.10 80.51 71.94
CA GLY A 149 -46.98 81.95 72.34
C GLY A 149 -48.24 82.59 73.04
N GLY A 150 -48.19 83.81 73.66
CA GLY A 150 -49.42 84.51 74.18
C GLY A 150 -49.31 85.67 75.24
N ASN A 151 -50.31 86.56 75.29
CA ASN A 151 -50.46 87.94 75.87
C ASN A 151 -50.93 88.10 77.36
N ASP A 152 -50.96 89.35 77.92
CA ASP A 152 -52.16 90.13 78.42
C ASP A 152 -51.98 91.17 79.59
N SER A 153 -53.09 91.78 80.09
CA SER A 153 -53.17 93.18 80.58
C SER A 153 -54.24 93.50 81.69
N TYR A 154 -54.76 94.76 81.72
CA TYR A 154 -55.91 95.33 82.48
C TYR A 154 -55.76 95.77 83.97
N SER A 155 -56.23 96.99 84.31
CA SER A 155 -56.51 97.48 85.69
C SER A 155 -57.41 98.72 85.68
N ASP A 156 -58.46 98.77 86.51
CA ASP A 156 -59.78 99.10 85.91
C ASP A 156 -60.93 99.63 86.82
N LEU A 157 -60.99 100.95 87.15
CA LEU A 157 -62.25 101.66 87.54
C LEU A 157 -62.28 103.21 87.38
N ASP A 158 -61.41 103.80 86.55
CA ASP A 158 -61.77 105.09 85.92
C ASP A 158 -63.02 104.92 85.01
N ARG A 159 -63.17 103.66 84.52
CA ARG A 159 -64.27 102.91 83.86
C ARG A 159 -65.71 103.08 84.42
N GLN A 160 -66.09 104.25 84.91
CA GLN A 160 -67.51 104.60 85.11
C GLN A 160 -67.86 106.01 84.64
N LEU A 161 -66.96 106.98 84.79
CA LEU A 161 -67.05 108.27 84.10
C LEU A 161 -66.28 108.24 82.78
N LYS A 162 -65.11 107.57 82.79
CA LYS A 162 -64.50 107.02 81.59
C LYS A 162 -65.54 106.17 80.84
N LYS A 163 -66.38 105.35 81.50
CA LYS A 163 -67.39 104.51 80.82
C LYS A 163 -68.35 105.25 79.90
N THR A 164 -68.86 106.42 80.28
CA THR A 164 -69.76 107.18 79.39
C THR A 164 -69.01 107.92 78.27
N ALA A 165 -67.74 108.24 78.50
CA ALA A 165 -66.85 108.73 77.45
C ALA A 165 -66.33 107.59 76.55
N GLU A 166 -66.22 106.37 77.09
CA GLU A 166 -65.86 105.11 76.43
C GLU A 166 -67.04 104.59 75.62
N GLU A 167 -68.28 104.62 76.11
CA GLU A 167 -69.50 104.31 75.35
C GLU A 167 -69.69 105.29 74.18
N LEU A 168 -69.31 106.56 74.36
CA LEU A 168 -69.29 107.54 73.28
C LEU A 168 -68.10 107.34 72.33
N ASN A 169 -66.91 106.99 72.84
CA ASN A 169 -65.76 106.60 72.01
C ASN A 169 -65.98 105.26 71.30
N GLU A 170 -66.74 104.33 71.85
CA GLU A 170 -67.17 103.06 71.26
C GLU A 170 -68.23 103.33 70.21
N ALA A 171 -69.19 104.23 70.46
CA ALA A 171 -70.12 104.70 69.42
C ALA A 171 -69.40 105.43 68.27
N LEU A 172 -68.28 106.12 68.55
CA LEU A 172 -67.44 106.74 67.52
C LEU A 172 -66.47 105.74 66.86
N SER A 173 -65.92 104.78 67.60
CA SER A 173 -65.03 103.72 67.11
C SER A 173 -65.82 102.76 66.24
N THR A 174 -66.94 102.21 66.72
CA THR A 174 -67.84 101.38 65.89
C THR A 174 -68.37 102.13 64.68
N LYS A 175 -68.58 103.47 64.75
CA LYS A 175 -68.88 104.29 63.56
C LYS A 175 -67.69 104.37 62.60
N GLU A 176 -66.47 104.58 63.08
CA GLU A 176 -65.26 104.64 62.25
C GLU A 176 -64.90 103.27 61.67
N GLU A 177 -65.09 102.18 62.44
CA GLU A 177 -65.01 100.78 62.05
C GLU A 177 -66.06 100.42 61.00
N ILE A 178 -67.32 100.86 61.15
CA ILE A 178 -68.35 100.69 60.13
C ILE A 178 -67.99 101.51 58.88
N ALA A 179 -67.49 102.74 59.02
CA ALA A 179 -67.02 103.54 57.89
C ALA A 179 -65.76 102.92 57.24
N GLN A 180 -64.91 102.23 57.99
CA GLN A 180 -63.78 101.46 57.47
C GLN A 180 -64.28 100.19 56.77
N ARG A 181 -65.23 99.46 57.34
CA ARG A 181 -65.89 98.30 56.74
C ARG A 181 -66.59 98.66 55.43
N CYS A 182 -67.21 99.84 55.35
CA CYS A 182 -67.74 100.39 54.09
C CYS A 182 -66.62 100.64 53.09
N ARG A 183 -65.55 101.37 53.46
CA ARG A 183 -64.37 101.59 52.60
C ARG A 183 -63.74 100.27 52.11
N GLU A 184 -63.64 99.26 52.97
CA GLU A 184 -63.13 97.93 52.66
C GLU A 184 -64.04 97.15 51.71
N LEU A 185 -65.36 97.28 51.85
CA LEU A 185 -66.35 96.70 50.95
C LEU A 185 -66.37 97.42 49.60
N ASP A 186 -66.29 98.76 49.58
CA ASP A 186 -66.18 99.55 48.36
C ASP A 186 -64.91 99.20 47.58
N MET A 187 -63.77 99.01 48.27
CA MET A 187 -62.53 98.50 47.68
C MET A 187 -62.66 97.07 47.14
N GLN A 188 -63.35 96.17 47.85
CA GLN A 188 -63.63 94.81 47.35
C GLN A 188 -64.53 94.82 46.11
N VAL A 189 -65.57 95.66 46.09
CA VAL A 189 -66.46 95.83 44.93
C VAL A 189 -65.69 96.39 43.73
N ALA A 190 -64.82 97.37 43.94
CA ALA A 190 -63.95 97.91 42.88
C ALA A 190 -63.00 96.84 42.32
N ALA A 191 -62.33 96.06 43.18
CA ALA A 191 -61.44 94.98 42.76
C ALA A 191 -62.18 93.87 41.98
N LEU A 192 -63.39 93.47 42.43
CA LEU A 192 -64.23 92.50 41.73
C LEU A 192 -64.76 93.04 40.38
N GLN A 193 -64.96 94.36 40.25
CA GLN A 193 -65.31 94.99 38.98
C GLN A 193 -64.11 95.03 38.01
N GLU A 194 -62.90 95.28 38.51
CA GLU A 194 -61.66 95.22 37.74
C GLU A 194 -61.38 93.78 37.26
N GLU A 195 -61.43 92.78 38.15
CA GLU A 195 -61.28 91.36 37.82
C GLU A 195 -62.30 90.92 36.75
N LYS A 196 -63.58 91.26 36.94
CA LYS A 196 -64.63 91.00 35.95
C LYS A 196 -64.32 91.64 34.59
N SER A 197 -63.76 92.84 34.56
CA SER A 197 -63.38 93.51 33.30
C SER A 197 -62.21 92.82 32.61
N SER A 198 -61.22 92.34 33.37
CA SER A 198 -60.08 91.57 32.87
C SER A 198 -60.53 90.23 32.28
N LEU A 199 -61.38 89.48 32.99
CA LEU A 199 -61.92 88.20 32.53
C LEU A 199 -62.77 88.35 31.26
N LEU A 200 -63.51 89.46 31.11
CA LEU A 200 -64.25 89.75 29.87
C LEU A 200 -63.32 90.05 28.69
N ALA A 201 -62.22 90.76 28.91
CA ALA A 201 -61.22 91.02 27.87
C ALA A 201 -60.47 89.74 27.44
N GLU A 202 -60.10 88.88 28.39
CA GLU A 202 -59.51 87.57 28.09
C GLU A 202 -60.48 86.68 27.30
N ASN A 203 -61.76 86.67 27.66
CA ASN A 203 -62.77 85.87 26.96
C ASN A 203 -63.00 86.34 25.50
N GLN A 204 -62.88 87.66 25.25
CA GLN A 204 -62.87 88.21 23.89
C GLN A 204 -61.66 87.73 23.08
N ILE A 205 -60.45 87.79 23.66
CA ILE A 205 -59.22 87.32 23.00
C ILE A 205 -59.28 85.81 22.70
N LEU A 206 -59.88 85.01 23.58
CA LEU A 206 -60.10 83.58 23.36
C LEU A 206 -61.11 83.31 22.23
N MET A 207 -62.20 84.08 22.13
CA MET A 207 -63.13 84.01 20.99
C MET A 207 -62.47 84.42 19.67
N GLU A 208 -61.64 85.47 19.66
CA GLU A 208 -60.89 85.86 18.46
C GLU A 208 -59.90 84.77 18.00
N ARG A 209 -59.23 84.08 18.93
CA ARG A 209 -58.36 82.93 18.62
C ARG A 209 -59.14 81.73 18.08
N LEU A 210 -60.34 81.46 18.61
CA LEU A 210 -61.19 80.38 18.11
C LEU A 210 -61.64 80.66 16.67
N ASN A 211 -62.16 81.86 16.39
CA ASN A 211 -62.54 82.30 15.05
C ASN A 211 -61.36 82.28 14.04
N GLN A 212 -60.12 82.47 14.51
CA GLN A 212 -58.92 82.31 13.69
C GLN A 212 -58.61 80.84 13.37
N SER A 213 -58.95 79.90 14.26
CA SER A 213 -58.81 78.45 14.02
C SER A 213 -59.79 77.97 12.94
N ASP A 214 -61.03 78.45 12.95
CA ASP A 214 -62.05 78.10 11.95
C ASP A 214 -61.62 78.54 10.53
N SER A 215 -60.75 79.56 10.42
CA SER A 215 -60.17 80.00 9.14
C SER A 215 -59.17 79.02 8.50
N ILE A 216 -58.92 77.86 9.12
CA ILE A 216 -58.14 76.75 8.54
C ILE A 216 -59.00 75.92 7.58
N GLU A 217 -60.33 75.85 7.78
CA GLU A 217 -61.24 75.11 6.90
C GLU A 217 -61.51 75.83 5.56
N ASP A 218 -61.39 77.17 5.50
CA ASP A 218 -61.41 77.90 4.23
C ASP A 218 -60.09 77.73 3.46
N ILE A 219 -60.14 76.91 2.41
CA ILE A 219 -59.05 76.66 1.46
C ILE A 219 -58.52 77.95 0.82
N ASN A 220 -59.27 79.06 0.80
CA ASN A 220 -58.82 80.35 0.27
C ASN A 220 -58.03 81.19 1.29
N SER A 221 -58.19 80.92 2.59
CA SER A 221 -57.44 81.56 3.67
C SER A 221 -55.92 81.36 3.49
N PRO A 222 -55.07 82.32 3.91
CA PRO A 222 -53.64 82.09 4.04
C PRO A 222 -53.30 80.93 4.99
N ALA A 223 -54.16 80.65 5.97
CA ALA A 223 -54.02 79.50 6.86
C ALA A 223 -54.36 78.18 6.15
N GLY A 224 -55.55 78.08 5.55
CA GLY A 224 -55.97 76.90 4.77
C GLY A 224 -55.01 76.54 3.63
N ARG A 225 -54.49 77.53 2.89
CA ARG A 225 -53.46 77.28 1.85
C ARG A 225 -52.15 76.74 2.41
N ARG A 226 -51.70 77.22 3.58
CA ARG A 226 -50.51 76.65 4.25
C ARG A 226 -50.78 75.24 4.76
N HIS A 227 -51.98 74.99 5.30
CA HIS A 227 -52.38 73.66 5.76
C HIS A 227 -52.39 72.65 4.62
N LEU A 228 -53.04 72.97 3.48
CA LEU A 228 -53.04 72.13 2.28
C LEU A 228 -51.63 71.90 1.73
N GLN A 229 -50.77 72.92 1.69
CA GLN A 229 -49.38 72.76 1.26
C GLN A 229 -48.60 71.79 2.16
N LEU A 230 -48.76 71.89 3.48
CA LEU A 230 -48.14 70.98 4.44
C LEU A 230 -48.72 69.57 4.34
N GLN A 231 -50.02 69.42 4.08
CA GLN A 231 -50.67 68.12 3.84
C GLN A 231 -50.06 67.44 2.60
N THR A 232 -49.99 68.12 1.45
CA THR A 232 -49.40 67.53 0.24
C THR A 232 -47.91 67.22 0.41
N GLN A 233 -47.16 68.00 1.20
CA GLN A 233 -45.78 67.66 1.56
C GLN A 233 -45.70 66.42 2.45
N LEU A 234 -46.65 66.24 3.38
CA LEU A 234 -46.72 65.06 4.25
C LEU A 234 -47.09 63.80 3.44
N GLU A 235 -48.04 63.91 2.52
CA GLU A 235 -48.42 62.85 1.56
C GLU A 235 -47.23 62.45 0.65
N GLN A 236 -46.48 63.43 0.12
CA GLN A 236 -45.27 63.18 -0.67
C GLN A 236 -44.17 62.49 0.13
N LEU A 237 -43.93 62.91 1.38
CA LEU A 237 -42.95 62.28 2.27
C LEU A 237 -43.38 60.86 2.68
N GLN A 238 -44.69 60.59 2.80
CA GLN A 238 -45.21 59.23 3.00
C GLN A 238 -44.97 58.36 1.76
N GLU A 239 -45.28 58.84 0.55
CA GLU A 239 -45.01 58.09 -0.69
C GLU A 239 -43.50 57.81 -0.88
N GLU A 240 -42.64 58.80 -0.61
CA GLU A 240 -41.18 58.61 -0.64
C GLU A 240 -40.72 57.61 0.44
N THR A 241 -41.30 57.63 1.64
CA THR A 241 -41.00 56.66 2.71
C THR A 241 -41.36 55.24 2.27
N PHE A 242 -42.58 54.99 1.79
CA PHE A 242 -43.00 53.66 1.32
C PHE A 242 -42.13 53.17 0.14
N ARG A 243 -41.72 54.08 -0.75
CA ARG A 243 -40.83 53.76 -1.88
C ARG A 243 -39.41 53.40 -1.41
N LEU A 244 -38.89 54.09 -0.40
CA LEU A 244 -37.58 53.79 0.20
C LEU A 244 -37.62 52.49 1.03
N GLU A 245 -38.74 52.18 1.69
CA GLU A 245 -38.96 50.91 2.38
C GLU A 245 -38.99 49.73 1.39
N ALA A 246 -39.74 49.84 0.30
CA ALA A 246 -39.76 48.82 -0.76
C ALA A 246 -38.35 48.58 -1.35
N ALA A 247 -37.64 49.67 -1.72
CA ALA A 247 -36.28 49.57 -2.25
C ALA A 247 -35.29 48.97 -1.22
N LYS A 248 -35.46 49.27 0.07
CA LYS A 248 -34.67 48.68 1.16
C LYS A 248 -34.89 47.17 1.29
N ASP A 249 -36.13 46.69 1.14
CA ASP A 249 -36.42 45.25 1.15
C ASP A 249 -35.91 44.55 -0.13
N ASP A 250 -36.01 45.18 -1.30
CA ASP A 250 -35.36 44.68 -2.53
C ASP A 250 -33.84 44.52 -2.35
N TYR A 251 -33.17 45.54 -1.78
CA TYR A 251 -31.74 45.47 -1.48
C TYR A 251 -31.41 44.43 -0.41
N ARG A 252 -32.27 44.24 0.60
CA ARG A 252 -32.11 43.20 1.62
C ARG A 252 -32.18 41.81 1.01
N ILE A 253 -33.19 41.54 0.19
CA ILE A 253 -33.32 40.28 -0.55
C ILE A 253 -32.09 40.05 -1.44
N ARG A 254 -31.61 41.08 -2.17
CA ARG A 254 -30.41 40.91 -3.00
C ARG A 254 -29.12 40.70 -2.19
N CYS A 255 -29.04 41.19 -0.95
CA CYS A 255 -27.95 40.84 -0.03
C CYS A 255 -28.06 39.38 0.42
N GLU A 256 -29.25 38.91 0.82
CA GLU A 256 -29.50 37.51 1.20
C GLU A 256 -29.18 36.53 0.04
N GLU A 257 -29.51 36.90 -1.20
CA GLU A 257 -29.11 36.16 -2.41
C GLU A 257 -27.58 36.14 -2.62
N LEU A 258 -26.91 37.29 -2.52
CA LEU A 258 -25.45 37.39 -2.71
C LEU A 258 -24.67 36.66 -1.61
N GLU A 259 -25.15 36.69 -0.36
CA GLU A 259 -24.56 35.91 0.74
C GLU A 259 -24.67 34.40 0.47
N LYS A 260 -25.81 33.95 -0.09
CA LYS A 260 -25.97 32.57 -0.53
C LYS A 260 -25.06 32.23 -1.72
N GLU A 261 -25.00 33.07 -2.75
CA GLU A 261 -24.06 32.89 -3.88
C GLU A 261 -22.60 32.76 -3.38
N ILE A 262 -22.21 33.54 -2.37
CA ILE A 262 -20.89 33.47 -1.72
C ILE A 262 -20.69 32.16 -0.93
N LEU A 263 -21.71 31.63 -0.27
CA LEU A 263 -21.64 30.34 0.44
C LEU A 263 -21.56 29.15 -0.53
N ASP A 264 -22.39 29.13 -1.57
CA ASP A 264 -22.40 28.09 -2.60
C ASP A 264 -21.04 28.04 -3.32
N VAL A 265 -20.45 29.19 -3.65
CA VAL A 265 -19.09 29.28 -4.26
C VAL A 265 -17.97 28.88 -3.29
N LYS A 266 -18.13 29.12 -1.98
CA LYS A 266 -17.17 28.62 -0.97
C LYS A 266 -17.19 27.10 -0.88
N SER A 267 -18.37 26.47 -0.80
CA SER A 267 -18.51 25.00 -0.79
C SER A 267 -17.82 24.38 -2.01
N GLN A 268 -18.11 24.91 -3.22
CA GLN A 268 -17.48 24.45 -4.45
C GLN A 268 -15.95 24.60 -4.44
N ASN A 269 -15.43 25.67 -3.84
CA ASN A 269 -13.98 25.88 -3.73
C ASN A 269 -13.32 24.95 -2.70
N GLU A 270 -14.01 24.61 -1.61
CA GLU A 270 -13.59 23.62 -0.61
C GLU A 270 -13.59 22.20 -1.21
N GLU A 271 -14.65 21.83 -1.96
CA GLU A 271 -14.73 20.58 -2.73
C GLU A 271 -13.61 20.47 -3.77
N LEU A 272 -13.38 21.53 -4.56
CA LEU A 272 -12.29 21.57 -5.55
C LEU A 272 -10.89 21.51 -4.91
N THR A 273 -10.73 22.05 -3.69
CA THR A 273 -9.48 21.94 -2.92
C THR A 273 -9.28 20.49 -2.45
N SER A 274 -10.31 19.86 -1.88
CA SER A 274 -10.25 18.45 -1.47
C SER A 274 -9.94 17.51 -2.63
N LEU A 275 -10.51 17.75 -3.82
CA LEU A 275 -10.22 16.98 -5.04
C LEU A 275 -8.79 17.23 -5.56
N ALA A 276 -8.23 18.42 -5.37
CA ALA A 276 -6.85 18.72 -5.73
C ALA A 276 -5.85 18.02 -4.79
N ASP A 277 -6.14 17.97 -3.49
CA ASP A 277 -5.34 17.25 -2.50
C ASP A 277 -5.40 15.72 -2.72
N GLU A 278 -6.59 15.16 -3.01
CA GLU A 278 -6.73 13.75 -3.39
C GLU A 278 -5.94 13.43 -4.67
N ALA A 279 -6.07 14.25 -5.71
CA ALA A 279 -5.33 14.07 -6.97
C ALA A 279 -3.81 14.17 -6.78
N GLN A 280 -3.33 14.98 -5.81
CA GLN A 280 -1.93 15.06 -5.45
C GLN A 280 -1.46 13.84 -4.64
N SER A 281 -2.28 13.32 -3.72
CA SER A 281 -2.00 12.07 -2.98
C SER A 281 -1.91 10.87 -3.94
N LEU A 282 -2.90 10.69 -4.82
CA LEU A 282 -2.91 9.63 -5.83
C LEU A 282 -1.70 9.72 -6.79
N LYS A 283 -1.26 10.94 -7.12
CA LYS A 283 -0.05 11.15 -7.93
C LYS A 283 1.22 10.72 -7.20
N ASP A 284 1.33 11.00 -5.91
CA ASP A 284 2.50 10.61 -5.13
C ASP A 284 2.53 9.09 -4.87
N GLU A 285 1.36 8.46 -4.70
CA GLU A 285 1.23 6.99 -4.75
C GLU A 285 1.66 6.41 -6.11
N MET A 286 1.24 7.02 -7.23
CA MET A 286 1.69 6.61 -8.57
C MET A 286 3.20 6.71 -8.75
N ASP A 287 3.87 7.72 -8.17
CA ASP A 287 5.33 7.86 -8.24
C ASP A 287 6.07 6.86 -7.33
N VAL A 288 5.49 6.48 -6.17
CA VAL A 288 5.95 5.34 -5.37
C VAL A 288 5.81 4.01 -6.13
N LEU A 289 4.68 3.80 -6.80
CA LEU A 289 4.43 2.60 -7.63
C LEU A 289 5.34 2.56 -8.88
N ARG A 290 5.68 3.70 -9.48
CA ARG A 290 6.71 3.78 -10.54
C ARG A 290 8.07 3.36 -10.00
N HIS A 291 8.48 3.85 -8.84
CA HIS A 291 9.76 3.46 -8.23
C HIS A 291 9.81 1.97 -7.86
N SER A 292 8.70 1.38 -7.40
CA SER A 292 8.63 -0.06 -7.12
C SER A 292 8.68 -0.89 -8.40
N SER A 293 8.00 -0.47 -9.48
CA SER A 293 8.08 -1.08 -10.81
C SER A 293 9.50 -1.06 -11.38
N ASP A 294 10.16 0.10 -11.33
CA ASP A 294 11.57 0.30 -11.70
C ASP A 294 12.53 -0.65 -10.95
N LYS A 295 12.20 -0.96 -9.69
CA LYS A 295 12.95 -1.90 -8.85
C LYS A 295 12.66 -3.35 -9.23
N VAL A 296 11.41 -3.69 -9.56
CA VAL A 296 11.02 -5.01 -10.05
C VAL A 296 11.73 -5.32 -11.36
N SER A 297 11.69 -4.45 -12.38
CA SER A 297 12.36 -4.71 -13.66
C SER A 297 13.88 -4.82 -13.57
N LYS A 298 14.52 -4.16 -12.58
CA LYS A 298 15.94 -4.37 -12.27
C LYS A 298 16.19 -5.76 -11.67
N LEU A 299 15.31 -6.24 -10.79
CA LEU A 299 15.38 -7.60 -10.23
C LEU A 299 15.09 -8.68 -11.28
N GLU A 300 14.12 -8.47 -12.17
CA GLU A 300 13.81 -9.36 -13.30
C GLU A 300 15.01 -9.51 -14.24
N GLY A 301 15.68 -8.41 -14.61
CA GLY A 301 16.91 -8.46 -15.41
C GLY A 301 18.07 -9.20 -14.73
N ILE A 302 18.18 -9.11 -13.39
CA ILE A 302 19.16 -9.87 -12.61
C ILE A 302 18.79 -11.36 -12.59
N VAL A 303 17.51 -11.71 -12.41
CA VAL A 303 17.01 -13.10 -12.45
C VAL A 303 17.27 -13.72 -13.82
N GLU A 304 17.01 -13.01 -14.91
CA GLU A 304 17.22 -13.51 -16.28
C GLU A 304 18.71 -13.76 -16.57
N HIS A 305 19.59 -12.87 -16.10
CA HIS A 305 21.05 -13.08 -16.16
C HIS A 305 21.50 -14.33 -15.38
N TYR A 306 20.87 -14.62 -14.23
CA TYR A 306 21.15 -15.85 -13.49
C TYR A 306 20.56 -17.11 -14.14
N LYS A 307 19.38 -17.04 -14.77
CA LYS A 307 18.85 -18.16 -15.58
C LYS A 307 19.83 -18.54 -16.69
N LYS A 308 20.27 -17.57 -17.48
CA LYS A 308 21.23 -17.81 -18.57
C LYS A 308 22.53 -18.45 -18.08
N LYS A 309 23.07 -18.00 -16.94
CA LYS A 309 24.23 -18.65 -16.31
C LYS A 309 23.96 -20.10 -15.88
N LEU A 310 22.75 -20.42 -15.44
CA LEU A 310 22.36 -21.81 -15.11
C LEU A 310 22.22 -22.68 -16.37
N GLU A 311 21.75 -22.12 -17.48
CA GLU A 311 21.72 -22.77 -18.80
C GLU A 311 23.13 -23.04 -19.33
N ASP A 312 24.03 -22.06 -19.24
CA ASP A 312 25.45 -22.20 -19.60
C ASP A 312 26.13 -23.31 -18.76
N ILE A 313 25.90 -23.34 -17.44
CA ILE A 313 26.37 -24.42 -16.56
C ILE A 313 25.74 -25.77 -16.95
N GLY A 314 24.48 -25.79 -17.37
CA GLY A 314 23.80 -26.98 -17.88
C GLY A 314 24.41 -27.51 -19.18
N LEU A 315 24.78 -26.62 -20.10
CA LEU A 315 25.49 -26.95 -21.34
C LEU A 315 26.88 -27.51 -21.04
N LEU A 316 27.67 -26.83 -20.19
CA LEU A 316 29.00 -27.28 -19.77
C LEU A 316 28.95 -28.67 -19.09
N ARG A 317 27.94 -28.95 -18.25
CA ARG A 317 27.75 -30.28 -17.66
C ARG A 317 27.48 -31.37 -18.70
N ARG A 318 26.66 -31.10 -19.72
CA ARG A 318 26.43 -32.04 -20.84
C ARG A 318 27.69 -32.26 -21.67
N GLN A 319 28.44 -31.18 -21.95
CA GLN A 319 29.71 -31.26 -22.67
C GLN A 319 30.74 -32.09 -21.90
N ASN A 320 30.86 -31.88 -20.59
CA ASN A 320 31.78 -32.66 -19.75
C ASN A 320 31.40 -34.15 -19.73
N LYS A 321 30.11 -34.48 -19.55
CA LYS A 321 29.63 -35.88 -19.62
C LYS A 321 29.95 -36.54 -20.96
N LEU A 322 29.79 -35.82 -22.08
CA LEU A 322 30.15 -36.33 -23.42
C LEU A 322 31.66 -36.56 -23.57
N VAL A 323 32.51 -35.79 -22.89
CA VAL A 323 33.97 -35.99 -22.86
C VAL A 323 34.34 -37.16 -21.95
N GLU A 324 33.68 -37.31 -20.80
CA GLU A 324 33.84 -38.46 -19.89
C GLU A 324 33.44 -39.77 -20.57
N GLU A 325 32.32 -39.79 -21.30
CA GLU A 325 31.87 -40.93 -22.11
C GLU A 325 32.88 -41.28 -23.22
N LYS A 326 33.37 -40.28 -23.96
CA LYS A 326 34.40 -40.48 -24.99
C LYS A 326 35.72 -40.99 -24.43
N ASN A 327 36.18 -40.45 -23.30
CA ASN A 327 37.39 -40.93 -22.63
C ASN A 327 37.21 -42.38 -22.14
N THR A 328 36.04 -42.72 -21.61
CA THR A 328 35.71 -44.10 -21.18
C THR A 328 35.73 -45.07 -22.37
N ALA A 329 35.11 -44.69 -23.50
CA ALA A 329 35.12 -45.49 -24.72
C ALA A 329 36.54 -45.66 -25.29
N LEU A 330 37.33 -44.59 -25.37
CA LEU A 330 38.74 -44.66 -25.80
C LEU A 330 39.58 -45.54 -24.88
N MET A 331 39.35 -45.50 -23.56
CA MET A 331 40.02 -46.36 -22.60
C MET A 331 39.65 -47.84 -22.79
N GLN A 332 38.36 -48.14 -23.04
CA GLN A 332 37.91 -49.50 -23.39
C GLN A 332 38.55 -49.99 -24.70
N THR A 333 38.59 -49.16 -25.75
CA THR A 333 39.29 -49.50 -27.01
C THR A 333 40.78 -49.77 -26.78
N ASN A 334 41.46 -48.93 -25.98
CA ASN A 334 42.87 -49.12 -25.69
C ASN A 334 43.15 -50.43 -24.91
N VAL A 335 42.32 -50.77 -23.91
CA VAL A 335 42.43 -52.07 -23.21
C VAL A 335 42.19 -53.25 -24.17
N GLY A 336 41.24 -53.14 -25.09
CA GLY A 336 41.02 -54.14 -26.15
C GLY A 336 42.25 -54.32 -27.06
N LEU A 337 42.87 -53.21 -27.48
CA LEU A 337 44.11 -53.23 -28.27
C LEU A 337 45.31 -53.79 -27.48
N GLU A 338 45.42 -53.52 -26.17
CA GLU A 338 46.43 -54.13 -25.30
C GLU A 338 46.21 -55.65 -25.12
N GLU A 339 44.96 -56.11 -25.10
CA GLU A 339 44.64 -57.54 -25.14
C GLU A 339 44.99 -58.19 -26.48
N GLU A 340 44.65 -57.57 -27.61
CA GLU A 340 45.02 -58.06 -28.94
C GLU A 340 46.54 -58.07 -29.12
N LEU A 341 47.25 -57.03 -28.66
CA LEU A 341 48.71 -56.99 -28.64
C LEU A 341 49.31 -58.10 -27.77
N ARG A 342 48.69 -58.42 -26.62
CA ARG A 342 49.10 -59.55 -25.77
C ARG A 342 48.87 -60.89 -26.46
N LYS A 343 47.71 -61.09 -27.12
CA LYS A 343 47.36 -62.29 -27.93
C LYS A 343 48.34 -62.45 -29.11
N ALA A 344 48.62 -61.38 -29.85
CA ALA A 344 49.57 -61.37 -30.97
C ALA A 344 51.01 -61.67 -30.53
N ASN A 345 51.47 -61.12 -29.40
CA ASN A 345 52.78 -61.46 -28.85
C ASN A 345 52.89 -62.92 -28.38
N ALA A 346 51.82 -63.48 -27.81
CA ALA A 346 51.77 -64.91 -27.48
C ALA A 346 51.85 -65.80 -28.73
N ALA A 347 51.06 -65.48 -29.77
CA ALA A 347 51.11 -66.17 -31.07
C ALA A 347 52.49 -66.05 -31.75
N LYS A 348 53.14 -64.87 -31.65
CA LYS A 348 54.52 -64.66 -32.11
C LYS A 348 55.51 -65.55 -31.35
N GLY A 349 55.36 -65.70 -30.03
CA GLY A 349 56.17 -66.61 -29.22
C GLY A 349 56.01 -68.08 -29.64
N GLN A 350 54.78 -68.51 -29.94
CA GLN A 350 54.52 -69.83 -30.51
C GLN A 350 55.17 -69.99 -31.89
N LEU A 351 55.06 -68.98 -32.77
CA LEU A 351 55.67 -69.00 -34.10
C LEU A 351 57.21 -69.12 -34.05
N GLU A 352 57.90 -68.39 -33.17
CA GLU A 352 59.35 -68.56 -32.98
C GLU A 352 59.72 -69.93 -32.40
N THR A 353 58.82 -70.54 -31.62
CA THR A 353 58.99 -71.92 -31.12
C THR A 353 58.86 -72.94 -32.25
N TYR A 354 57.84 -72.81 -33.12
CA TYR A 354 57.68 -73.65 -34.31
C TYR A 354 58.81 -73.46 -35.32
N LYS A 355 59.29 -72.23 -35.57
CA LYS A 355 60.49 -71.98 -36.39
C LYS A 355 61.71 -72.74 -35.88
N ARG A 356 61.93 -72.75 -34.55
CA ARG A 356 63.04 -73.51 -33.94
C ARG A 356 62.88 -75.01 -34.16
N GLN A 357 61.67 -75.56 -34.00
CA GLN A 357 61.38 -76.97 -34.29
C GLN A 357 61.59 -77.32 -35.76
N VAL A 358 61.20 -76.44 -36.71
CA VAL A 358 61.45 -76.64 -38.14
C VAL A 358 62.95 -76.69 -38.45
N VAL A 359 63.75 -75.79 -37.88
CA VAL A 359 65.22 -75.80 -38.04
C VAL A 359 65.83 -77.07 -37.42
N GLU A 360 65.35 -77.50 -36.25
CA GLU A 360 65.82 -78.75 -35.62
C GLU A 360 65.48 -79.99 -36.48
N LEU A 361 64.25 -80.06 -37.01
CA LEU A 361 63.84 -81.14 -37.92
C LEU A 361 64.61 -81.11 -39.25
N GLN A 362 64.92 -79.93 -39.79
CA GLN A 362 65.78 -79.79 -40.97
C GLN A 362 67.21 -80.27 -40.69
N ASN A 363 67.77 -79.99 -39.51
CA ASN A 363 69.08 -80.50 -39.10
C ASN A 363 69.06 -82.03 -38.96
N ARG A 364 68.08 -82.60 -38.25
CA ARG A 364 67.91 -84.06 -38.11
C ARG A 364 67.71 -84.74 -39.47
N LEU A 365 66.96 -84.13 -40.39
CA LEU A 365 66.79 -84.63 -41.76
C LEU A 365 68.11 -84.59 -42.54
N SER A 366 68.93 -83.54 -42.38
CA SER A 366 70.27 -83.46 -42.97
C SER A 366 71.22 -84.52 -42.40
N GLU A 367 71.12 -84.84 -41.11
CA GLU A 367 71.91 -85.89 -40.45
C GLU A 367 71.51 -87.30 -40.91
N GLU A 368 70.22 -87.61 -40.95
CA GLU A 368 69.74 -88.90 -41.49
C GLU A 368 69.99 -89.02 -43.00
N SER A 369 69.97 -87.92 -43.77
CA SER A 369 70.40 -87.92 -45.18
C SER A 369 71.88 -88.31 -45.29
N LYS A 370 72.79 -87.61 -44.59
CA LYS A 370 74.23 -87.92 -44.59
C LYS A 370 74.53 -89.37 -44.16
N LYS A 371 73.72 -89.89 -43.23
CA LYS A 371 73.78 -91.27 -42.74
C LYS A 371 73.25 -92.27 -43.79
N ALA A 372 72.21 -91.92 -44.53
CA ALA A 372 71.74 -92.70 -45.69
C ALA A 372 72.79 -92.71 -46.81
N ASP A 373 73.37 -91.56 -47.16
CA ASP A 373 74.44 -91.42 -48.16
C ASP A 373 75.65 -92.30 -47.77
N LYS A 374 76.07 -92.26 -46.50
CA LYS A 374 77.14 -93.10 -45.96
C LYS A 374 76.78 -94.59 -46.03
N ASN A 375 75.56 -94.98 -45.66
CA ASN A 375 75.10 -96.36 -45.73
C ASN A 375 75.03 -96.86 -47.17
N GLU A 376 74.63 -96.01 -48.13
CA GLU A 376 74.63 -96.34 -49.56
C GLU A 376 76.07 -96.55 -50.08
N PHE A 377 77.03 -95.73 -49.66
CA PHE A 377 78.44 -95.90 -49.97
C PHE A 377 79.02 -97.19 -49.36
N GLU A 378 78.73 -97.48 -48.10
CA GLU A 378 79.17 -98.73 -47.47
C GLU A 378 78.53 -99.96 -48.12
N TYR A 379 77.24 -99.88 -48.50
CA TYR A 379 76.55 -100.91 -49.28
C TYR A 379 77.18 -101.11 -50.66
N LYS A 380 77.46 -100.04 -51.42
CA LYS A 380 78.17 -100.12 -52.71
C LYS A 380 79.52 -100.82 -52.56
N ARG A 381 80.34 -100.41 -51.59
CA ARG A 381 81.65 -101.03 -51.29
C ARG A 381 81.55 -102.50 -50.89
N VAL A 382 80.54 -102.87 -50.10
CA VAL A 382 80.29 -104.28 -49.72
C VAL A 382 79.82 -105.09 -50.94
N LYS A 383 78.93 -104.52 -51.76
CA LYS A 383 78.47 -105.14 -53.00
C LYS A 383 79.62 -105.37 -53.98
N GLU A 384 80.47 -104.37 -54.21
CA GLU A 384 81.68 -104.49 -55.05
C GLU A 384 82.60 -105.62 -54.55
N LYS A 385 82.76 -105.77 -53.23
CA LYS A 385 83.52 -106.87 -52.64
C LYS A 385 82.83 -108.23 -52.83
N VAL A 386 81.50 -108.30 -52.75
CA VAL A 386 80.72 -109.52 -53.03
C VAL A 386 80.81 -109.88 -54.52
N ASP A 387 80.67 -108.91 -55.42
CA ASP A 387 80.78 -109.10 -56.88
C ASP A 387 82.20 -109.53 -57.27
N ALA A 388 83.24 -109.01 -56.60
CA ALA A 388 84.62 -109.46 -56.78
C ALA A 388 84.86 -110.89 -56.26
N LEU A 389 84.36 -111.22 -55.05
CA LEU A 389 84.43 -112.58 -54.51
C LEU A 389 83.62 -113.59 -55.34
N GLN A 390 82.51 -113.16 -55.95
CA GLN A 390 81.70 -113.99 -56.84
C GLN A 390 82.44 -114.26 -58.16
N LYS A 391 83.10 -113.24 -58.76
CA LYS A 391 83.99 -113.42 -59.92
C LYS A 391 85.15 -114.37 -59.62
N GLU A 392 85.77 -114.25 -58.45
CA GLU A 392 86.88 -115.14 -58.06
C GLU A 392 86.38 -116.57 -57.79
N LYS A 393 85.26 -116.74 -57.11
CA LYS A 393 84.56 -118.03 -56.96
C LYS A 393 84.23 -118.66 -58.31
N ASP A 394 83.82 -117.88 -59.30
CA ASP A 394 83.51 -118.38 -60.64
C ASP A 394 84.77 -118.70 -61.46
N ARG A 395 85.89 -117.97 -61.27
CA ARG A 395 87.22 -118.38 -61.75
C ARG A 395 87.66 -119.72 -61.15
N MET A 396 87.63 -119.86 -59.83
CA MET A 396 87.96 -121.11 -59.14
C MET A 396 87.04 -122.26 -59.56
N ARG A 397 85.78 -121.98 -59.93
CA ARG A 397 84.88 -122.98 -60.56
C ARG A 397 85.38 -123.38 -61.96
N THR A 398 85.73 -122.43 -62.83
CA THR A 398 86.26 -122.75 -64.18
C THR A 398 87.63 -123.43 -64.14
N GLU A 399 88.52 -123.08 -63.21
CA GLU A 399 89.78 -123.80 -62.98
C GLU A 399 89.51 -125.23 -62.49
N ARG A 400 88.61 -125.41 -61.53
CA ARG A 400 88.15 -126.73 -61.10
C ARG A 400 87.53 -127.53 -62.24
N ASP A 401 86.73 -126.91 -63.11
CA ASP A 401 86.06 -127.60 -64.22
C ASP A 401 87.03 -127.97 -65.34
N SER A 402 88.02 -127.13 -65.67
CA SER A 402 89.11 -127.50 -66.59
C SER A 402 90.05 -128.55 -65.98
N LEU A 403 90.32 -128.50 -64.67
CA LEU A 403 91.03 -129.58 -63.97
C LEU A 403 90.25 -130.89 -64.00
N LYS A 404 88.92 -130.86 -63.83
CA LYS A 404 88.06 -132.02 -64.04
C LYS A 404 88.13 -132.53 -65.48
N GLU A 405 88.05 -131.64 -66.47
CA GLU A 405 88.15 -131.98 -67.88
C GLU A 405 89.49 -132.71 -68.16
N THR A 406 90.63 -132.18 -67.69
CA THR A 406 91.92 -132.89 -67.81
C THR A 406 91.99 -134.21 -67.03
N ILE A 407 91.28 -134.35 -65.90
CA ILE A 407 91.16 -135.61 -65.15
C ILE A 407 90.29 -136.62 -65.92
N GLU A 408 89.22 -136.17 -66.56
CA GLU A 408 88.31 -136.99 -67.37
C GLU A 408 88.98 -137.41 -68.70
N GLU A 409 89.78 -136.54 -69.33
CA GLU A 409 90.68 -136.87 -70.44
C GLU A 409 91.74 -137.92 -70.05
N LEU A 410 92.39 -137.76 -68.89
CA LEU A 410 93.38 -138.71 -68.37
C LEU A 410 92.76 -140.07 -68.03
N HIS A 411 91.55 -140.09 -67.45
CA HIS A 411 90.79 -141.33 -67.23
C HIS A 411 90.35 -142.00 -68.55
N CYS A 412 90.11 -141.23 -69.62
CA CYS A 412 89.71 -141.78 -70.93
C CYS A 412 90.79 -142.67 -71.60
N VAL A 413 92.03 -142.65 -71.06
CA VAL A 413 93.17 -143.47 -71.55
C VAL A 413 93.36 -144.77 -70.72
N GLN A 414 92.66 -144.95 -69.58
CA GLN A 414 92.86 -146.11 -68.68
C GLN A 414 91.54 -146.67 -68.12
N ALA A 415 91.27 -147.96 -68.42
CA ALA A 415 90.07 -148.74 -68.05
C ALA A 415 88.76 -148.27 -68.76
N GLN A 416 87.91 -149.09 -69.39
CA GLN A 416 87.74 -150.55 -69.51
C GLN A 416 87.31 -151.29 -68.22
N GLU A 417 86.06 -151.80 -68.23
CA GLU A 417 85.34 -152.58 -67.18
C GLU A 417 84.71 -151.78 -65.98
N GLY A 418 83.55 -152.24 -65.47
CA GLY A 418 82.93 -151.75 -64.21
C GLY A 418 81.43 -151.37 -64.23
N GLN A 419 80.50 -152.32 -64.02
CA GLN A 419 79.04 -152.19 -64.26
C GLN A 419 78.15 -152.13 -62.96
N LEU A 420 76.88 -151.67 -63.07
CA LEU A 420 75.72 -151.80 -62.11
C LEU A 420 75.64 -150.79 -60.92
N THR A 421 74.52 -150.51 -60.18
CA THR A 421 73.14 -151.08 -60.02
C THR A 421 71.98 -150.05 -59.78
N SER A 422 70.73 -150.51 -60.00
CA SER A 422 69.36 -150.07 -59.54
C SER A 422 69.18 -149.59 -58.07
N GLY A 423 68.08 -148.96 -57.57
CA GLY A 423 66.84 -148.37 -58.15
C GLY A 423 65.51 -148.60 -57.36
N LYS A 424 64.47 -147.72 -57.50
CA LYS A 424 63.00 -147.86 -57.14
C LYS A 424 62.59 -148.00 -55.63
N ASP A 425 61.33 -147.87 -55.16
CA ASP A 425 60.08 -147.11 -55.53
C ASP A 425 59.07 -147.17 -54.34
N GLU A 426 58.75 -146.08 -53.61
CA GLU A 426 57.62 -146.04 -52.65
C GLU A 426 57.01 -144.62 -52.50
N SER A 427 55.79 -144.37 -53.00
CA SER A 427 55.15 -143.02 -52.91
C SER A 427 53.61 -142.99 -53.12
N ARG A 428 52.83 -143.94 -52.55
CA ARG A 428 51.36 -143.97 -52.72
C ARG A 428 50.52 -143.55 -51.50
N GLU A 429 51.07 -143.54 -50.29
CA GLU A 429 50.32 -143.12 -49.09
C GLU A 429 50.22 -141.60 -48.88
N HIS A 430 51.22 -140.81 -49.31
CA HIS A 430 51.32 -139.39 -48.97
C HIS A 430 50.12 -138.55 -49.47
N LEU A 431 49.55 -138.92 -50.61
CA LEU A 431 48.48 -138.15 -51.27
C LEU A 431 47.20 -138.05 -50.42
N ILE A 432 46.88 -139.08 -49.64
CA ILE A 432 45.64 -139.13 -48.84
C ILE A 432 45.75 -138.21 -47.60
N ARG A 433 46.95 -138.10 -47.00
CA ARG A 433 47.19 -137.21 -45.85
C ARG A 433 47.04 -135.73 -46.25
N LEU A 434 47.65 -135.35 -47.38
CA LEU A 434 47.59 -133.99 -47.94
C LEU A 434 46.17 -133.52 -48.29
N GLN A 435 45.25 -134.42 -48.68
CA GLN A 435 43.86 -134.08 -48.95
C GLN A 435 43.06 -133.79 -47.67
N HIS A 436 43.35 -134.47 -46.55
CA HIS A 436 42.70 -134.16 -45.28
C HIS A 436 43.19 -132.82 -44.70
N GLU A 437 44.51 -132.57 -44.80
CA GLU A 437 45.17 -131.34 -44.35
C GLU A 437 44.61 -130.09 -45.06
N ASN A 438 44.47 -130.14 -46.39
CA ASN A 438 43.84 -129.05 -47.17
C ASN A 438 42.40 -128.73 -46.73
N LYS A 439 41.63 -129.73 -46.30
CA LYS A 439 40.26 -129.52 -45.81
C LYS A 439 40.23 -128.79 -44.46
N MET A 440 41.20 -129.06 -43.59
CA MET A 440 41.30 -128.38 -42.28
C MET A 440 41.79 -126.92 -42.44
N LEU A 441 42.76 -126.69 -43.32
CA LEU A 441 43.27 -125.34 -43.60
C LEU A 441 42.18 -124.39 -44.13
N LYS A 442 41.26 -124.89 -44.97
CA LYS A 442 40.15 -124.09 -45.49
C LYS A 442 39.19 -123.59 -44.39
N LEU A 443 38.84 -124.44 -43.44
CA LEU A 443 37.95 -124.08 -42.33
C LEU A 443 38.59 -123.07 -41.37
N ALA A 444 39.92 -123.12 -41.19
CA ALA A 444 40.65 -122.11 -40.42
C ALA A 444 40.68 -120.74 -41.13
N GLN A 445 40.87 -120.75 -42.46
CA GLN A 445 40.85 -119.54 -43.28
C GLN A 445 39.48 -118.85 -43.25
N GLU A 446 38.39 -119.61 -43.42
CA GLU A 446 37.01 -119.12 -43.38
C GLU A 446 36.65 -118.50 -42.02
N GLY A 447 37.23 -118.97 -40.91
CA GLY A 447 37.09 -118.31 -39.60
C GLY A 447 37.75 -116.93 -39.55
N SER A 448 39.04 -116.86 -39.91
CA SER A 448 39.81 -115.61 -39.90
C SER A 448 39.22 -114.53 -40.82
N ASP A 449 38.70 -114.92 -41.98
CA ASP A 449 38.12 -113.96 -42.93
C ASP A 449 36.73 -113.48 -42.46
N ASN A 450 35.92 -114.32 -41.79
CA ASN A 450 34.67 -113.90 -41.17
C ASN A 450 34.87 -112.90 -40.00
N GLU A 451 35.84 -113.13 -39.11
CA GLU A 451 36.19 -112.17 -38.04
C GLU A 451 36.59 -110.80 -38.62
N LYS A 452 37.35 -110.83 -39.71
CA LYS A 452 37.81 -109.62 -40.42
C LYS A 452 36.67 -108.88 -41.12
N ILE A 453 35.70 -109.60 -41.68
CA ILE A 453 34.46 -109.03 -42.24
C ILE A 453 33.63 -108.39 -41.14
N ALA A 454 33.44 -109.05 -39.99
CA ALA A 454 32.68 -108.50 -38.86
C ALA A 454 33.31 -107.21 -38.29
N LEU A 455 34.64 -107.17 -38.18
CA LEU A 455 35.36 -105.96 -37.78
C LEU A 455 35.19 -104.81 -38.79
N LEU A 456 35.25 -105.10 -40.10
CA LEU A 456 35.03 -104.11 -41.15
C LEU A 456 33.57 -103.61 -41.18
N GLN A 457 32.59 -104.48 -40.89
CA GLN A 457 31.18 -104.08 -40.73
C GLN A 457 31.00 -103.14 -39.53
N SER A 458 31.54 -103.48 -38.37
CA SER A 458 31.50 -102.62 -37.18
C SER A 458 32.15 -101.24 -37.43
N LEU A 459 33.32 -101.19 -38.07
CA LEU A 459 33.98 -99.93 -38.43
C LEU A 459 33.18 -99.11 -39.46
N LEU A 460 32.48 -99.77 -40.39
CA LEU A 460 31.61 -99.11 -41.36
C LEU A 460 30.32 -98.57 -40.73
N GLU A 461 29.76 -99.29 -39.75
CA GLU A 461 28.61 -98.84 -38.96
C GLU A 461 28.97 -97.62 -38.09
N ASP A 462 30.10 -97.65 -37.37
CA ASP A 462 30.58 -96.50 -36.59
C ASP A 462 30.90 -95.29 -37.47
N ALA A 463 31.54 -95.49 -38.63
CA ALA A 463 31.79 -94.41 -39.60
C ALA A 463 30.47 -93.83 -40.15
N SER A 464 29.48 -94.68 -40.41
CA SER A 464 28.14 -94.25 -40.86
C SER A 464 27.37 -93.51 -39.76
N ARG A 465 27.51 -93.94 -38.50
CA ARG A 465 26.94 -93.26 -37.33
C ARG A 465 27.55 -91.87 -37.15
N ARG A 466 28.89 -91.78 -37.19
CA ARG A 466 29.65 -90.52 -37.13
C ARG A 466 29.27 -89.56 -38.25
N LYS A 467 29.04 -90.09 -39.46
CA LYS A 467 28.53 -89.32 -40.60
C LYS A 467 27.13 -88.77 -40.32
N ASN A 468 26.20 -89.59 -39.84
CA ASN A 468 24.82 -89.18 -39.53
C ASN A 468 24.75 -88.15 -38.39
N GLU A 469 25.62 -88.26 -37.39
CA GLU A 469 25.81 -87.24 -36.34
C GLU A 469 26.21 -85.89 -36.96
N LEU A 470 27.25 -85.88 -37.80
CA LEU A 470 27.70 -84.66 -38.48
C LEU A 470 26.65 -84.09 -39.45
N GLU A 471 25.86 -84.93 -40.13
CA GLU A 471 24.75 -84.46 -40.98
C GLU A 471 23.61 -83.82 -40.15
N THR A 472 23.33 -84.31 -38.94
CA THR A 472 22.32 -83.69 -38.06
C THR A 472 22.83 -82.42 -37.38
N GLU A 473 24.09 -82.37 -36.93
CA GLU A 473 24.74 -81.13 -36.46
C GLU A 473 24.76 -80.06 -37.56
N ASN A 474 25.13 -80.42 -38.79
CA ASN A 474 25.18 -79.49 -39.92
C ASN A 474 23.78 -78.96 -40.27
N ARG A 475 22.73 -79.78 -40.21
CA ARG A 475 21.33 -79.31 -40.34
C ARG A 475 20.94 -78.34 -39.22
N LEU A 476 21.27 -78.63 -37.96
CA LEU A 476 20.97 -77.75 -36.82
C LEU A 476 21.77 -76.44 -36.83
N ILE A 477 22.96 -76.44 -37.43
CA ILE A 477 23.77 -75.23 -37.66
C ILE A 477 23.17 -74.39 -38.79
N ASN A 478 22.77 -75.01 -39.91
CA ASN A 478 22.11 -74.28 -41.00
C ASN A 478 20.73 -73.74 -40.60
N GLN A 479 19.98 -74.46 -39.77
CA GLN A 479 18.72 -73.96 -39.22
C GLN A 479 18.95 -72.73 -38.33
N ARG A 480 19.92 -72.78 -37.39
CA ARG A 480 20.28 -71.60 -36.61
C ARG A 480 20.86 -70.48 -37.46
N LEU A 481 21.58 -70.78 -38.53
CA LEU A 481 22.05 -69.76 -39.48
C LEU A 481 20.86 -69.05 -40.15
N LEU A 482 19.79 -69.78 -40.51
CA LEU A 482 18.54 -69.18 -41.02
C LEU A 482 17.80 -68.36 -39.95
N GLU A 483 17.79 -68.82 -38.69
CA GLU A 483 17.14 -68.12 -37.57
C GLU A 483 17.90 -66.83 -37.19
N GLU A 484 19.23 -66.85 -37.22
CA GLU A 484 20.09 -65.67 -37.04
C GLU A 484 20.02 -64.73 -38.26
N GLN A 485 19.98 -65.26 -39.49
CA GLN A 485 19.75 -64.45 -40.70
C GLN A 485 18.38 -63.78 -40.67
N GLY A 486 17.32 -64.49 -40.27
CA GLY A 486 15.98 -63.94 -40.08
C GLY A 486 15.94 -62.84 -39.01
N GLN A 487 16.63 -63.02 -37.89
CA GLN A 487 16.79 -61.97 -36.88
C GLN A 487 17.58 -60.76 -37.40
N VAL A 488 18.62 -60.97 -38.20
CA VAL A 488 19.38 -59.88 -38.85
C VAL A 488 18.54 -59.16 -39.90
N GLU A 489 17.73 -59.87 -40.70
CA GLU A 489 16.77 -59.27 -41.63
C GLU A 489 15.67 -58.51 -40.89
N GLU A 490 15.14 -59.03 -39.78
CA GLU A 490 14.13 -58.35 -38.97
C GLU A 490 14.71 -57.11 -38.26
N LEU A 491 15.94 -57.17 -37.75
CA LEU A 491 16.65 -56.01 -37.21
C LEU A 491 16.99 -54.97 -38.28
N GLN A 492 17.43 -55.40 -39.48
CA GLN A 492 17.61 -54.51 -40.63
C GLN A 492 16.29 -53.87 -41.04
N LYS A 493 15.19 -54.62 -41.04
CA LYS A 493 13.84 -54.12 -41.31
C LYS A 493 13.37 -53.14 -40.24
N MET A 494 13.62 -53.38 -38.96
CA MET A 494 13.34 -52.41 -37.89
C MET A 494 14.18 -51.12 -38.04
N VAL A 495 15.46 -51.24 -38.39
CA VAL A 495 16.32 -50.08 -38.70
C VAL A 495 15.80 -49.33 -39.94
N GLN A 496 15.32 -50.03 -40.96
CA GLN A 496 14.77 -49.44 -42.18
C GLN A 496 13.34 -48.88 -42.00
N GLU A 497 12.55 -49.40 -41.06
CA GLU A 497 11.25 -48.84 -40.62
C GLU A 497 11.42 -47.63 -39.69
N GLN A 498 12.53 -47.54 -38.94
CA GLN A 498 12.93 -46.29 -38.28
C GLN A 498 13.50 -45.28 -39.29
N GLY A 499 14.26 -45.72 -40.29
CA GLY A 499 14.79 -44.87 -41.35
C GLY A 499 13.72 -44.32 -42.31
N SER A 500 12.69 -45.11 -42.65
CA SER A 500 11.58 -44.68 -43.51
C SER A 500 10.52 -43.80 -42.79
N LYS A 501 10.79 -43.42 -41.54
CA LYS A 501 10.15 -42.27 -40.87
C LYS A 501 11.04 -41.02 -40.81
N ALA A 502 12.27 -41.10 -41.33
CA ALA A 502 13.20 -39.98 -41.38
C ALA A 502 13.30 -39.35 -42.78
N ASP A 503 13.37 -40.17 -43.84
CA ASP A 503 13.40 -39.67 -45.23
C ASP A 503 12.32 -40.33 -46.10
N ASP A 504 11.34 -39.51 -46.50
CA ASP A 504 10.69 -39.66 -47.79
C ASP A 504 11.68 -39.22 -48.89
N VAL A 505 11.65 -39.85 -50.06
CA VAL A 505 12.54 -39.59 -51.20
C VAL A 505 14.04 -39.87 -50.98
N SER A 506 14.48 -41.09 -51.29
CA SER A 506 15.25 -41.29 -52.55
C SER A 506 15.58 -42.77 -52.83
N HIS A 507 15.73 -43.09 -54.12
CA HIS A 507 15.94 -44.45 -54.61
C HIS A 507 17.33 -44.60 -55.26
N HIS A 508 17.98 -45.73 -54.94
CA HIS A 508 18.83 -46.53 -55.84
C HIS A 508 20.20 -46.03 -56.36
N THR A 509 21.23 -46.79 -55.95
CA THR A 509 22.12 -47.58 -56.84
C THR A 509 23.57 -47.10 -57.10
N GLN A 510 24.47 -47.79 -56.37
CA GLN A 510 25.75 -48.42 -56.79
C GLN A 510 27.04 -47.62 -57.11
N VAL A 511 28.13 -48.18 -56.55
CA VAL A 511 29.52 -48.23 -57.05
C VAL A 511 30.36 -46.92 -57.04
N TYR A 512 31.15 -46.81 -55.96
CA TYR A 512 32.46 -46.14 -55.91
C TYR A 512 33.48 -46.87 -56.83
N PRO A 513 34.58 -46.24 -57.32
CA PRO A 513 35.36 -45.22 -56.58
C PRO A 513 36.04 -44.11 -57.41
N GLU A 514 35.56 -42.86 -57.31
CA GLU A 514 36.39 -41.65 -57.54
C GLU A 514 35.64 -40.37 -57.12
N LYS A 515 35.87 -39.84 -55.90
CA LYS A 515 35.37 -38.50 -55.50
C LYS A 515 35.93 -37.86 -54.21
N PHE A 516 37.09 -38.30 -53.71
CA PHE A 516 37.73 -37.74 -52.50
C PHE A 516 38.13 -36.24 -52.62
N ILE A 517 37.95 -35.62 -53.79
CA ILE A 517 38.31 -34.23 -54.11
C ILE A 517 37.05 -33.33 -54.22
N ALA A 518 35.82 -33.88 -54.22
CA ALA A 518 34.59 -33.11 -54.44
C ALA A 518 33.98 -32.45 -53.20
N ASN A 519 34.32 -32.91 -51.99
CA ASN A 519 33.72 -32.39 -50.73
C ASN A 519 34.15 -30.95 -50.36
N LEU A 520 35.00 -30.30 -51.16
CA LEU A 520 35.27 -28.86 -51.09
C LEU A 520 34.28 -28.00 -51.90
N LYS A 521 33.19 -28.57 -52.42
CA LYS A 521 32.15 -27.85 -53.20
C LYS A 521 30.71 -28.04 -52.71
N SER A 522 30.48 -28.36 -51.43
CA SER A 522 29.16 -28.25 -50.79
C SER A 522 28.71 -26.80 -50.48
N GLY A 523 29.38 -25.81 -51.07
CA GLY A 523 29.20 -24.39 -50.79
C GLY A 523 27.79 -23.83 -51.02
N PHE A 524 26.92 -24.54 -51.76
CA PHE A 524 25.59 -24.04 -52.12
C PHE A 524 24.62 -23.98 -50.93
N PHE A 525 24.50 -25.06 -50.15
CA PHE A 525 23.64 -25.10 -48.96
C PHE A 525 24.19 -24.26 -47.80
N SER A 526 25.52 -24.12 -47.70
CA SER A 526 26.11 -23.18 -46.74
C SER A 526 25.95 -21.72 -47.18
N ALA A 527 26.08 -21.40 -48.47
CA ALA A 527 25.87 -20.04 -48.97
C ALA A 527 24.43 -19.59 -48.78
N GLN A 528 23.45 -20.40 -49.17
CA GLN A 528 22.03 -20.07 -48.99
C GLN A 528 21.68 -19.88 -47.50
N ARG A 529 22.25 -20.70 -46.60
CA ARG A 529 22.03 -20.56 -45.15
C ARG A 529 22.78 -19.37 -44.53
N VAL A 530 23.89 -18.93 -45.12
CA VAL A 530 24.59 -17.69 -44.75
C VAL A 530 23.81 -16.48 -45.27
N GLU A 531 23.33 -16.50 -46.50
CA GLU A 531 22.50 -15.46 -47.12
C GLU A 531 21.19 -15.22 -46.33
N GLU A 532 20.50 -16.29 -45.92
CA GLU A 532 19.36 -16.22 -44.99
C GLU A 532 19.70 -15.55 -43.65
N LEU A 533 20.91 -15.80 -43.11
CA LEU A 533 21.36 -15.22 -41.85
C LEU A 533 21.86 -13.78 -42.01
N GLU A 534 22.46 -13.43 -43.15
CA GLU A 534 22.91 -12.08 -43.49
C GLU A 534 21.71 -11.15 -43.75
N ASP A 535 20.69 -11.59 -44.49
CA ASP A 535 19.45 -10.82 -44.66
C ASP A 535 18.63 -10.74 -43.36
N ALA A 536 18.64 -11.79 -42.51
CA ALA A 536 18.04 -11.72 -41.17
C ALA A 536 18.78 -10.73 -40.25
N LEU A 537 20.13 -10.69 -40.30
CA LEU A 537 20.96 -9.75 -39.54
C LEU A 537 20.75 -8.31 -40.04
N LYS A 538 20.80 -8.09 -41.34
CA LYS A 538 20.56 -6.79 -42.00
C LYS A 538 19.16 -6.26 -41.72
N LYS A 539 18.13 -7.12 -41.74
CA LYS A 539 16.78 -6.76 -41.29
C LYS A 539 16.75 -6.36 -39.81
N LYS A 540 17.50 -7.04 -38.95
CA LYS A 540 17.65 -6.67 -37.53
C LYS A 540 18.38 -5.34 -37.35
N ASP A 541 19.39 -5.04 -38.15
CA ASP A 541 20.07 -3.74 -38.13
C ASP A 541 19.16 -2.60 -38.61
N ASP A 542 18.31 -2.83 -39.62
CA ASP A 542 17.36 -1.82 -40.09
C ASP A 542 16.15 -1.64 -39.14
N ASP A 543 15.71 -2.71 -38.47
CA ASP A 543 14.80 -2.61 -37.32
C ASP A 543 15.45 -1.82 -36.16
N MET A 544 16.75 -2.04 -35.88
CA MET A 544 17.52 -1.33 -34.85
C MET A 544 17.60 0.17 -35.15
N LYS A 545 18.01 0.56 -36.37
CA LYS A 545 18.07 1.97 -36.81
C LYS A 545 16.70 2.66 -36.72
N GLN A 546 15.62 1.97 -37.09
CA GLN A 546 14.27 2.50 -36.92
C GLN A 546 13.90 2.71 -35.46
N MET A 547 14.30 1.82 -34.56
CA MET A 547 14.10 2.00 -33.11
C MET A 547 14.96 3.15 -32.57
N GLU A 548 16.22 3.29 -32.97
CA GLU A 548 17.08 4.42 -32.63
C GLU A 548 16.49 5.76 -33.11
N GLU A 549 15.97 5.83 -34.33
CA GLU A 549 15.27 7.03 -34.81
C GLU A 549 14.02 7.36 -33.98
N ARG A 550 13.23 6.35 -33.61
CA ARG A 550 12.04 6.52 -32.77
C ARG A 550 12.44 7.03 -31.38
N TYR A 551 13.44 6.42 -30.74
CA TYR A 551 14.01 6.90 -29.48
C TYR A 551 14.53 8.33 -29.59
N LYS A 552 15.30 8.66 -30.64
CA LYS A 552 15.80 10.02 -30.89
C LYS A 552 14.67 11.04 -31.03
N LYS A 553 13.60 10.71 -31.75
CA LYS A 553 12.38 11.55 -31.89
C LYS A 553 11.66 11.73 -30.56
N TYR A 554 11.54 10.69 -29.73
CA TYR A 554 11.00 10.81 -28.37
C TYR A 554 11.89 11.65 -27.44
N LEU A 555 13.21 11.52 -27.54
CA LEU A 555 14.17 12.24 -26.70
C LEU A 555 14.20 13.74 -27.04
N GLU A 556 14.12 14.13 -28.32
CA GLU A 556 13.90 15.53 -28.71
C GLU A 556 12.52 16.06 -28.30
N LYS A 557 11.47 15.23 -28.32
CA LYS A 557 10.15 15.61 -27.79
C LYS A 557 10.18 15.83 -26.26
N ALA A 558 10.92 15.00 -25.52
CA ALA A 558 11.13 15.18 -24.08
C ALA A 558 11.94 16.45 -23.77
N LYS A 559 13.01 16.73 -24.53
CA LYS A 559 13.79 17.97 -24.42
C LYS A 559 12.93 19.21 -24.67
N SER A 560 12.16 19.24 -25.75
CA SER A 560 11.31 20.40 -26.09
C SER A 560 10.19 20.64 -25.08
N VAL A 561 9.57 19.58 -24.53
CA VAL A 561 8.64 19.69 -23.39
C VAL A 561 9.34 20.23 -22.15
N SER A 562 10.56 19.76 -21.83
CA SER A 562 11.33 20.26 -20.68
C SER A 562 11.69 21.75 -20.83
N VAL A 563 12.14 22.17 -22.01
CA VAL A 563 12.43 23.58 -22.33
C VAL A 563 11.16 24.43 -22.26
N PHE A 564 10.03 23.94 -22.73
CA PHE A 564 8.74 24.64 -22.64
C PHE A 564 8.28 24.82 -21.18
N ILE A 565 8.38 23.77 -20.35
CA ILE A 565 8.04 23.83 -18.92
C ILE A 565 8.96 24.81 -18.18
N LEU A 566 10.28 24.74 -18.42
CA LEU A 566 11.25 25.68 -17.84
C LEU A 566 10.94 27.13 -18.27
N SER A 567 10.68 27.37 -19.56
CA SER A 567 10.34 28.70 -20.07
C SER A 567 9.05 29.25 -19.45
N ARG A 568 8.02 28.40 -19.29
CA ARG A 568 6.76 28.77 -18.62
C ARG A 568 6.97 29.06 -17.13
N LYS A 569 7.83 28.31 -16.44
CA LYS A 569 8.16 28.54 -15.03
C LYS A 569 8.96 29.84 -14.84
N PHE A 570 9.93 30.13 -15.70
CA PHE A 570 10.62 31.43 -15.74
C PHE A 570 9.66 32.60 -15.98
N LEU A 571 8.69 32.45 -16.90
CA LEU A 571 7.68 33.48 -17.15
C LEU A 571 6.75 33.71 -15.94
N SER A 572 6.41 32.66 -15.19
CA SER A 572 5.63 32.77 -13.95
C SER A 572 6.40 33.51 -12.87
N LEU A 573 7.63 33.08 -12.58
CA LEU A 573 8.51 33.73 -11.60
C LEU A 573 8.77 35.19 -11.93
N ARG A 574 8.87 35.54 -13.22
CA ARG A 574 9.01 36.95 -13.64
C ARG A 574 7.76 37.77 -13.33
N LYS A 575 6.55 37.24 -13.58
CA LYS A 575 5.29 37.91 -13.20
C LYS A 575 5.15 38.10 -11.69
N GLU A 576 5.60 37.12 -10.89
CA GLU A 576 5.62 37.23 -9.42
C GLU A 576 6.62 38.29 -8.95
N MET A 577 7.80 38.37 -9.57
CA MET A 577 8.79 39.42 -9.31
C MET A 577 8.26 40.82 -9.68
N ASP A 578 7.58 40.96 -10.82
CA ASP A 578 6.99 42.23 -11.26
C ASP A 578 5.80 42.64 -10.36
N LYS A 579 5.01 41.67 -9.86
CA LYS A 579 3.93 41.90 -8.86
C LYS A 579 4.49 42.32 -7.50
N THR A 580 5.47 41.61 -6.95
CA THR A 580 6.11 41.95 -5.66
C THR A 580 6.95 43.22 -5.73
N LYS A 581 7.44 43.61 -6.92
CA LYS A 581 7.94 44.98 -7.14
C LYS A 581 6.79 45.98 -7.08
N SER A 582 5.71 45.78 -7.82
CA SER A 582 4.55 46.69 -7.84
C SER A 582 3.91 46.91 -6.46
N GLN A 583 3.94 45.89 -5.58
CA GLN A 583 3.52 46.01 -4.19
C GLN A 583 4.47 46.91 -3.37
N ARG A 584 5.79 46.71 -3.46
CA ARG A 584 6.77 47.60 -2.81
C ARG A 584 6.71 49.03 -3.34
N ASP A 585 6.60 49.21 -4.65
CA ASP A 585 6.39 50.51 -5.31
C ASP A 585 5.07 51.19 -4.87
N HIS A 586 4.13 50.48 -4.24
CA HIS A 586 2.90 51.01 -3.64
C HIS A 586 3.06 51.27 -2.13
N GLU A 587 3.67 50.34 -1.39
CA GLU A 587 4.04 50.49 0.02
C GLU A 587 4.94 51.70 0.24
N GLU A 588 5.97 51.91 -0.59
CA GLU A 588 6.83 53.10 -0.56
C GLU A 588 6.03 54.39 -0.78
N LYS A 589 5.04 54.39 -1.67
CA LYS A 589 4.16 55.57 -1.90
C LYS A 589 3.25 55.83 -0.69
N LEU A 590 2.75 54.79 -0.02
CA LEU A 590 1.98 54.92 1.22
C LEU A 590 2.87 55.47 2.35
N ILE A 591 4.09 54.96 2.51
CA ILE A 591 5.07 55.45 3.50
C ILE A 591 5.43 56.92 3.25
N VAL A 592 5.73 57.30 2.01
CA VAL A 592 6.02 58.70 1.64
C VAL A 592 4.80 59.60 1.87
N SER A 593 3.58 59.14 1.55
CA SER A 593 2.35 59.90 1.78
C SER A 593 2.05 60.07 3.29
N ALA A 594 2.26 59.03 4.09
CA ALA A 594 2.12 59.08 5.54
C ALA A 594 3.15 60.04 6.17
N TRP A 595 4.42 59.97 5.73
CA TRP A 595 5.47 60.88 6.17
C TRP A 595 5.16 62.33 5.79
N TYR A 596 4.73 62.59 4.55
CA TYR A 596 4.36 63.93 4.10
C TYR A 596 3.17 64.50 4.89
N ASN A 597 2.16 63.68 5.19
CA ASN A 597 1.05 64.07 6.05
C ASN A 597 1.50 64.36 7.49
N MET A 598 2.40 63.54 8.05
CA MET A 598 2.96 63.73 9.40
C MET A 598 3.81 65.02 9.50
N VAL A 599 4.58 65.34 8.47
CA VAL A 599 5.29 66.63 8.36
C VAL A 599 4.31 67.80 8.24
N ARG A 600 3.22 67.64 7.46
CA ARG A 600 2.21 68.70 7.27
C ARG A 600 1.37 68.96 8.52
N THR A 601 1.08 67.96 9.34
CA THR A 601 0.43 68.16 10.65
C THR A 601 1.39 68.69 11.73
N SER A 602 2.70 68.59 11.51
CA SER A 602 3.73 69.11 12.42
C SER A 602 4.12 70.58 12.15
N GLN A 603 3.57 71.23 11.11
CA GLN A 603 3.79 72.66 10.88
C GLN A 603 2.82 73.53 11.71
N PRO A 604 3.31 74.45 12.56
CA PRO A 604 2.44 75.31 13.36
C PRO A 604 1.72 76.34 12.48
N VAL A 605 0.39 76.23 12.40
CA VAL A 605 -0.46 77.16 11.65
C VAL A 605 -0.49 78.52 12.36
N SER A 606 0.42 79.41 11.95
CA SER A 606 0.52 80.78 12.45
C SER A 606 -0.66 81.62 11.97
N LYS A 607 -1.78 81.55 12.70
CA LYS A 607 -2.93 82.43 12.50
C LYS A 607 -2.58 83.85 12.95
N CYS A 608 -2.13 84.69 12.02
CA CYS A 608 -2.12 86.13 12.24
C CYS A 608 -3.56 86.63 12.43
N TYR A 609 -3.90 87.02 13.65
CA TYR A 609 -5.00 87.94 13.88
C TYR A 609 -4.55 89.33 13.45
N THR A 610 -5.33 89.98 12.59
CA THR A 610 -5.14 91.38 12.19
C THR A 610 -6.34 92.17 12.71
N ILE A 611 -6.07 93.36 13.26
CA ILE A 611 -7.04 94.39 13.64
C ILE A 611 -7.20 95.35 12.46
#